data_AF-A0A2U3D7Z9-F1
#
_entry.id   AF-A0A2U3D7Z9-F1
#
_cell.length_a   1.000
_cell.length_b   1.000
_cell.length_c   1.000
_cell.angle_alpha   90.00
_cell.angle_beta   90.00
_cell.angle_gamma   90.00
#
_symmetry.space_group_name_H-M   'P 1'
#
loop_
_entity.id
_entity.type
_entity.pdbx_description
1 polymer ?
#
loop_
_entity_poly.entity_id
_entity_poly.type
_entity_poly.pdbx_seq_one_letter_code
_entity_poly.pdbx_strand_id
1 'polypeptide(L)'
;MNFQEGNNAYGFRQQRGGRERKACRNMNREHVARLYSDVRPPAVQGLFEDWLANVQGELLSLLKAQQGKVDLAQIAVHLSISKQSARELIARLYEQEQIEIVQVTWKADSSQ
;
A
#
# COMPACT_ATOMS: atom_id res chain seq x y z
N MET A 1 48.40 18.61 56.31
CA MET A 1 47.61 19.55 55.47
C MET A 1 47.88 19.20 54.02
N ASN A 2 46.93 18.97 53.12
CA ASN A 2 45.49 18.75 53.21
C ASN A 2 45.13 17.85 52.03
N PHE A 3 44.22 16.92 52.28
CA PHE A 3 43.65 15.97 51.34
C PHE A 3 42.20 16.39 51.08
N GLN A 4 41.71 16.02 49.89
CA GLN A 4 40.31 16.00 49.43
C GLN A 4 39.77 17.30 48.80
N GLU A 5 39.85 17.34 47.47
CA GLU A 5 38.89 18.07 46.63
C GLU A 5 37.59 17.26 46.53
N GLY A 6 36.50 17.92 46.92
CA GLY A 6 35.15 17.38 46.89
C GLY A 6 34.53 17.39 45.49
N ASN A 7 33.71 16.36 45.27
CA ASN A 7 32.67 16.23 44.27
C ASN A 7 32.02 17.56 43.85
N ASN A 8 32.01 17.83 42.54
CA ASN A 8 30.75 18.20 41.91
C ASN A 8 30.71 17.69 40.47
N ALA A 9 29.85 16.71 40.27
CA ALA A 9 29.46 16.19 38.98
C ALA A 9 28.78 17.31 38.18
N TYR A 10 29.17 17.52 36.92
CA TYR A 10 28.33 17.84 35.76
C TYR A 10 29.26 18.21 34.60
N GLY A 11 29.59 17.20 33.80
CA GLY A 11 30.40 17.35 32.59
C GLY A 11 30.02 16.27 31.59
N PHE A 12 28.76 16.29 31.13
CA PHE A 12 28.29 15.40 30.06
C PHE A 12 29.07 15.69 28.77
N ARG A 13 30.00 14.79 28.48
CA ARG A 13 30.79 14.70 27.24
C ARG A 13 29.87 14.43 26.05
N GLN A 14 29.41 15.47 25.35
CA GLN A 14 28.81 15.33 24.02
C GLN A 14 29.91 15.13 22.97
N GLN A 15 30.33 13.89 22.73
CA GLN A 15 31.04 13.51 21.49
C GLN A 15 30.74 12.06 21.09
N ARG A 16 29.49 11.73 20.69
CA ARG A 16 29.16 10.56 19.85
C ARG A 16 27.80 10.75 19.12
N GLY A 17 27.60 11.85 18.41
CA GLY A 17 26.30 12.14 17.74
C GLY A 17 26.26 12.00 16.21
N GLY A 18 27.40 11.69 15.55
CA GLY A 18 27.54 11.87 14.11
C GLY A 18 27.52 10.60 13.24
N ARG A 19 27.78 9.41 13.81
CA ARG A 19 27.91 8.16 13.03
C ARG A 19 26.64 7.32 12.98
N GLU A 20 25.78 7.41 13.98
CA GLU A 20 24.54 6.61 14.04
C GLU A 20 23.44 7.17 13.14
N ARG A 21 23.38 8.49 12.91
CA ARG A 21 22.35 9.12 12.06
C ARG A 21 22.51 8.84 10.55
N LYS A 22 23.67 8.34 10.12
CA LYS A 22 23.91 7.98 8.71
C LYS A 22 23.56 6.53 8.37
N ALA A 23 23.42 5.66 9.38
CA ALA A 23 23.09 4.25 9.16
C ALA A 23 21.66 4.08 8.60
N CYS A 24 20.71 4.91 9.03
CA CYS A 24 19.32 4.80 8.57
C CYS A 24 19.04 5.46 7.20
N ARG A 25 20.00 6.17 6.60
CA ARG A 25 19.79 6.88 5.32
C ARG A 25 20.22 6.05 4.10
N ASN A 26 20.96 4.96 4.31
CA ASN A 26 21.50 4.08 3.27
C ASN A 26 20.88 2.66 3.31
N MET A 27 19.61 2.52 3.70
CA MET A 27 18.89 1.29 3.38
C MET A 27 18.68 1.25 1.87
N ASN A 28 19.53 0.48 1.18
CA ASN A 28 19.36 0.15 -0.22
C ASN A 28 17.93 -0.35 -0.45
N ARG A 29 17.28 0.15 -1.50
CA ARG A 29 15.91 -0.24 -1.91
C ARG A 29 15.76 -1.77 -2.02
N GLU A 30 16.85 -2.47 -2.32
CA GLU A 30 16.98 -3.93 -2.37
C GLU A 30 16.94 -4.61 -0.98
N HIS A 31 17.49 -3.98 0.05
CA HIS A 31 17.47 -4.52 1.43
C HIS A 31 16.06 -4.43 2.03
N VAL A 32 15.37 -3.33 1.74
CA VAL A 32 13.95 -3.18 2.08
C VAL A 32 13.13 -4.23 1.31
N ALA A 33 13.34 -4.38 0.00
CA ALA A 33 12.65 -5.38 -0.80
C ALA A 33 12.87 -6.83 -0.31
N ARG A 34 14.09 -7.18 0.14
CA ARG A 34 14.39 -8.48 0.78
C ARG A 34 13.66 -8.69 2.10
N LEU A 35 13.58 -7.66 2.94
CA LEU A 35 12.79 -7.74 4.18
C LEU A 35 11.28 -7.86 3.90
N TYR A 36 10.79 -7.37 2.76
CA TYR A 36 9.40 -7.59 2.32
C TYR A 36 9.18 -8.94 1.62
N SER A 37 10.21 -9.55 1.01
CA SER A 37 10.08 -10.88 0.39
C SER A 37 9.99 -12.00 1.41
N ASP A 38 10.68 -11.85 2.54
CA ASP A 38 10.74 -12.88 3.59
C ASP A 38 9.60 -12.74 4.63
N VAL A 39 8.80 -11.67 4.55
CA VAL A 39 7.73 -11.35 5.51
C VAL A 39 6.39 -11.19 4.80
N ARG A 40 6.01 -12.16 3.99
CA ARG A 40 4.58 -12.50 3.85
C ARG A 40 4.32 -13.81 4.57
N PRO A 41 3.98 -13.77 5.87
CA PRO A 41 3.47 -14.95 6.55
C PRO A 41 2.33 -15.54 5.71
N PRO A 42 2.26 -16.87 5.49
CA PRO A 42 1.18 -17.49 4.73
C PRO A 42 -0.22 -17.05 5.18
N ALA A 43 -0.37 -16.75 6.48
CA ALA A 43 -1.59 -16.18 7.04
C ALA A 43 -1.97 -14.81 6.45
N VAL A 44 -1.00 -13.91 6.23
CA VAL A 44 -1.25 -12.59 5.62
C VAL A 44 -1.65 -12.74 4.15
N GLN A 45 -1.05 -13.72 3.46
CA GLN A 45 -1.45 -14.03 2.09
C GLN A 45 -2.89 -14.56 2.04
N GLY A 46 -3.27 -15.50 2.92
CA GLY A 46 -4.64 -16.00 3.01
C GLY A 46 -5.65 -14.89 3.30
N LEU A 47 -5.36 -14.02 4.28
CA LEU A 47 -6.22 -12.88 4.59
C LEU A 47 -6.39 -11.92 3.40
N PHE A 48 -5.33 -11.72 2.61
CA PHE A 48 -5.41 -10.91 1.41
C PHE A 48 -6.24 -11.58 0.32
N GLU A 49 -6.09 -12.89 0.12
CA GLU A 49 -6.86 -13.66 -0.85
C GLU A 49 -8.35 -13.68 -0.48
N ASP A 50 -8.68 -13.91 0.79
CA ASP A 50 -10.05 -13.85 1.31
C ASP A 50 -10.67 -12.47 1.15
N TRP A 51 -9.92 -11.43 1.52
CA TRP A 51 -10.34 -10.04 1.32
C TRP A 51 -10.58 -9.74 -0.17
N LEU A 52 -9.68 -10.19 -1.04
CA LEU A 52 -9.79 -9.96 -2.48
C LEU A 52 -11.02 -10.67 -3.06
N ALA A 53 -11.29 -11.90 -2.63
CA ALA A 53 -12.48 -12.65 -3.04
C ALA A 53 -13.77 -11.92 -2.60
N ASN A 54 -13.81 -11.38 -1.38
CA ASN A 54 -14.93 -10.58 -0.91
C ASN A 54 -15.14 -9.31 -1.75
N VAL A 55 -14.06 -8.57 -2.02
CA VAL A 55 -14.10 -7.36 -2.85
C VAL A 55 -14.56 -7.68 -4.29
N GLN A 56 -14.12 -8.80 -4.86
CA GLN A 56 -14.59 -9.26 -6.17
C GLN A 56 -16.09 -9.60 -6.15
N GLY A 57 -16.58 -10.26 -5.10
CA GLY A 57 -18.00 -10.56 -4.93
C GLY A 57 -18.86 -9.30 -4.79
N GLU A 58 -18.40 -8.32 -4.03
CA GLU A 58 -19.05 -7.01 -3.90
C GLU A 58 -19.07 -6.25 -5.24
N LEU A 59 -17.94 -6.26 -5.96
CA LEU A 59 -17.85 -5.64 -7.29
C LEU A 59 -18.85 -6.25 -8.27
N LEU A 60 -18.95 -7.59 -8.35
CA LEU A 60 -19.93 -8.26 -9.20
C LEU A 60 -21.37 -7.91 -8.81
N SER A 61 -21.65 -7.83 -7.51
CA SER A 61 -22.97 -7.45 -6.99
C SER A 61 -23.32 -6.01 -7.38
N LEU A 62 -22.37 -5.09 -7.28
CA LEU A 62 -22.51 -3.70 -7.69
C LEU A 62 -22.74 -3.60 -9.21
N LEU A 63 -21.97 -4.32 -10.02
CA LEU A 63 -22.15 -4.34 -11.47
C LEU A 63 -23.53 -4.86 -11.89
N LYS A 64 -24.04 -5.89 -11.20
CA LYS A 64 -25.41 -6.39 -11.42
C LYS A 64 -26.45 -5.33 -11.04
N ALA A 65 -26.29 -4.65 -9.90
CA ALA A 65 -27.18 -3.59 -9.47
C ALA A 65 -27.19 -2.37 -10.41
N GLN A 66 -26.05 -2.05 -11.03
CA GLN A 66 -25.89 -0.93 -11.96
C GLN A 66 -26.14 -1.30 -13.43
N GLN A 67 -26.72 -2.47 -13.70
CA GLN A 67 -27.00 -2.95 -15.06
C GLN A 67 -25.77 -2.95 -15.99
N GLY A 68 -24.60 -3.28 -15.43
CA GLY A 68 -23.34 -3.35 -16.17
C GLY A 68 -22.69 -1.99 -16.47
N LYS A 69 -23.23 -0.87 -15.97
CA LYS A 69 -22.53 0.43 -16.07
C LYS A 69 -21.31 0.44 -15.15
N VAL A 70 -20.14 0.68 -15.72
CA VAL A 70 -18.87 0.73 -15.00
C VAL A 70 -18.46 2.19 -14.79
N ASP A 71 -18.61 2.70 -13.57
CA ASP A 71 -18.00 3.96 -13.15
C ASP A 71 -16.87 3.69 -12.15
N LEU A 72 -15.62 3.77 -12.62
CA LEU A 72 -14.43 3.55 -11.80
C LEU A 72 -14.36 4.46 -10.57
N ALA A 73 -14.91 5.67 -10.63
CA ALA A 73 -14.90 6.57 -9.48
C ALA A 73 -15.88 6.10 -8.41
N GLN A 74 -17.08 5.67 -8.81
CA GLN A 74 -18.06 5.12 -7.86
C GLN A 74 -17.58 3.80 -7.27
N ILE A 75 -17.01 2.92 -8.08
CA ILE A 75 -16.46 1.63 -7.63
C ILE A 75 -15.33 1.84 -6.61
N ALA A 76 -14.41 2.77 -6.89
CA ALA A 76 -13.33 3.12 -5.98
C ALA A 76 -13.84 3.61 -4.62
N VAL A 77 -14.86 4.49 -4.63
CA VAL A 77 -15.47 5.01 -3.40
C VAL A 77 -16.22 3.91 -2.65
N HIS A 78 -17.00 3.09 -3.35
CA HIS A 78 -17.82 2.04 -2.73
C HIS A 78 -16.95 0.96 -2.07
N LEU A 79 -15.93 0.48 -2.79
CA LEU A 79 -15.03 -0.56 -2.30
C LEU A 79 -13.88 0.00 -1.44
N SER A 80 -13.82 1.32 -1.22
CA SER A 80 -12.75 2.00 -0.50
C SER A 80 -11.34 1.66 -1.02
N ILE A 81 -11.20 1.53 -2.34
CA ILE A 81 -9.94 1.24 -3.02
C ILE A 81 -9.52 2.38 -3.94
N SER A 82 -8.29 2.36 -4.43
CA SER A 82 -7.85 3.32 -5.44
C SER A 82 -8.54 3.07 -6.78
N LYS A 83 -8.70 4.13 -7.60
CA LYS A 83 -9.20 4.01 -8.98
C LYS A 83 -8.37 3.05 -9.83
N GLN A 84 -7.05 3.02 -9.60
CA GLN A 84 -6.15 2.10 -10.28
C GLN A 84 -6.45 0.66 -9.88
N SER A 85 -6.61 0.39 -8.58
CA SER A 85 -6.99 -0.94 -8.09
C SER A 85 -8.35 -1.39 -8.62
N ALA A 86 -9.34 -0.48 -8.68
CA ALA A 86 -10.64 -0.78 -9.28
C ALA A 86 -10.51 -1.18 -10.77
N ARG A 87 -9.65 -0.48 -11.52
CA ARG A 87 -9.36 -0.83 -12.92
C ARG A 87 -8.72 -2.22 -13.04
N GLU A 88 -7.72 -2.52 -12.22
CA GLU A 88 -7.06 -3.84 -12.22
C GLU A 88 -8.04 -4.96 -11.87
N LEU A 89 -8.94 -4.73 -10.91
CA LEU A 89 -9.97 -5.70 -10.53
C LEU A 89 -10.93 -6.00 -11.68
N ILE A 90 -11.38 -4.97 -12.40
CA ILE A 90 -12.25 -5.15 -13.57
C ILE A 90 -11.51 -5.88 -14.68
N ALA A 91 -10.26 -5.51 -14.96
CA ALA A 91 -9.43 -6.21 -15.94
C ALA A 91 -9.31 -7.71 -15.60
N ARG A 92 -9.04 -8.01 -14.32
CA ARG A 92 -8.97 -9.40 -13.84
C ARG A 92 -10.30 -10.15 -13.97
N LEU A 93 -11.43 -9.52 -13.66
CA LEU A 93 -12.75 -10.15 -13.83
C LEU A 93 -13.05 -10.44 -15.31
N TYR A 94 -12.60 -9.57 -16.21
CA TYR A 94 -12.71 -9.78 -17.65
C TYR A 94 -11.81 -10.94 -18.12
N GLU A 95 -10.54 -10.97 -17.69
CA GLU A 95 -9.61 -12.07 -17.98
C GLU A 95 -10.09 -13.42 -17.45
N GLN A 96 -10.84 -13.42 -16.34
CA GLN A 96 -11.45 -14.61 -15.74
C GLN A 96 -12.80 -14.98 -16.38
N GLU A 97 -13.20 -14.31 -17.47
CA GLU A 97 -14.47 -14.52 -18.19
C GLU A 97 -15.73 -14.35 -17.30
N GLN A 98 -15.59 -13.65 -16.16
CA GLN A 98 -16.72 -13.40 -15.25
C GLN A 98 -17.59 -12.23 -15.70
N ILE A 99 -17.03 -11.33 -16.52
CA ILE A 99 -17.73 -10.19 -17.11
C ILE A 99 -17.33 -10.06 -18.58
N GLU A 100 -18.24 -9.56 -19.40
CA GLU A 100 -18.00 -9.24 -20.81
C GLU A 100 -18.10 -7.72 -21.03
N ILE A 101 -17.16 -7.15 -21.77
CA ILE A 101 -17.17 -5.71 -22.11
C ILE A 101 -17.88 -5.56 -23.47
N VAL A 102 -19.18 -5.28 -23.42
CA VAL A 102 -20.02 -5.18 -24.63
C VAL A 102 -19.92 -3.83 -25.32
N GLN A 103 -19.63 -2.75 -24.58
CA GLN A 103 -19.59 -1.39 -25.12
C GLN A 103 -18.46 -0.57 -24.52
N VAL A 104 -17.68 0.07 -25.39
CA VAL A 104 -16.63 1.02 -25.01
C VAL A 104 -17.01 2.42 -25.49
N THR A 105 -17.13 3.35 -24.55
CA THR A 105 -17.35 4.77 -24.83
C THR A 105 -16.07 5.56 -24.64
N TRP A 106 -15.64 6.27 -25.69
CA TRP A 106 -14.51 7.19 -25.63
C TRP A 106 -14.94 8.48 -24.92
N LYS A 107 -14.20 8.91 -23.90
CA LYS A 107 -14.31 10.30 -23.44
C LYS A 107 -13.63 11.16 -24.49
N ALA A 108 -14.39 12.02 -25.15
CA ALA A 108 -13.83 13.01 -26.07
C ALA A 108 -12.72 13.77 -25.34
N ASP A 109 -11.55 13.84 -25.96
CA ASP A 109 -10.41 14.59 -25.47
C ASP A 109 -10.80 16.08 -25.44
N SER A 110 -11.25 16.56 -24.28
CA SER A 110 -11.49 17.98 -24.04
C SER A 110 -10.15 18.66 -23.81
N SER A 111 -9.35 18.70 -24.87
CA SER A 111 -8.21 19.60 -25.01
C SER A 111 -8.73 20.88 -25.68
N GLN A 112 -9.11 21.85 -24.84
CA GLN A 112 -9.22 23.27 -25.20
C GLN A 112 -8.32 24.06 -24.26
#